data_AF-A0A923QUC2-F1
#
_entry.id   AF-A0A923QUC2-F1
#
_cell.length_a   1.000
_cell.length_b   1.000
_cell.length_c   1.000
_cell.angle_alpha   90.00
_cell.angle_beta   90.00
_cell.angle_gamma   90.00
#
_symmetry.space_group_name_H-M   'P 1'
#
loop_
_entity.id
_entity.type
_entity.pdbx_description
1 polymer ?
#
loop_
_entity_poly.entity_id
_entity_poly.type
_entity_poly.pdbx_seq_one_letter_code
_entity_poly.pdbx_strand_id
1 'polypeptide(L)'
;MCYSALVLQNVKKLGYQYKARVQTDLFEDLFRGRLSGSGAKIPRAMEQSFLDSPTSAPEMRIAQAIREFRRKELTQLQEEIGKQTTRLGAAEKNLLTKVTKKAREDQRISLSKIKNADAKIQRLENEELSESDSRIFPGLYAPLLLDSDGERVIRPFRYHLRPSGQPASFDRKFDGTYNARRDSLAEKFWWKSVYGKNHGVMVIRAFYENVALHDFEHRALAPGESASNLILRFDPQGLDEMLVPCIFDRNHADNLTLDSFALITDEPNPEVAAAGHQRTPIVLREEYLDLWLQTKGKPLSGYEKVFDDKQPTYFAHEQVA
;
A
#
# COMPACT_ATOMS: atom_id res chain seq x y z
N MET A 1 9.19 10.70 0.96
CA MET A 1 7.72 10.75 0.88
C MET A 1 7.23 9.38 1.20
N CYS A 2 6.17 9.27 2.01
CA CYS A 2 5.68 8.03 2.61
C CYS A 2 5.80 6.84 1.67
N TYR A 3 6.84 6.03 1.88
CA TYR A 3 7.15 4.89 1.04
C TYR A 3 6.15 3.76 1.27
N SER A 4 5.70 3.58 2.51
CA SER A 4 4.70 2.57 2.87
C SER A 4 3.99 2.98 4.15
N ALA A 5 2.77 2.45 4.37
CA ALA A 5 1.97 2.77 5.54
C ALA A 5 1.31 1.53 6.12
N LEU A 6 1.13 1.51 7.44
CA LEU A 6 0.34 0.51 8.16
C LEU A 6 -1.14 0.93 8.11
N VAL A 7 -1.91 0.30 7.23
CA VAL A 7 -3.28 0.73 6.92
C VAL A 7 -4.30 -0.08 7.70
N LEU A 8 -5.36 0.57 8.20
CA LEU A 8 -6.51 -0.14 8.73
C LEU A 8 -7.31 -0.71 7.56
N GLN A 9 -7.26 -2.03 7.37
CA GLN A 9 -7.85 -2.67 6.18
C GLN A 9 -9.12 -3.47 6.46
N ASN A 10 -9.56 -3.56 7.71
CA ASN A 10 -10.82 -4.18 8.06
C ASN A 10 -12.00 -3.30 7.60
N VAL A 11 -12.54 -3.59 6.41
CA VAL A 11 -13.56 -2.73 5.78
C VAL A 11 -14.88 -2.72 6.54
N LYS A 12 -15.18 -3.78 7.32
CA LYS A 12 -16.37 -3.84 8.18
C LYS A 12 -16.21 -2.95 9.40
N LYS A 13 -15.04 -2.99 10.05
CA LYS A 13 -14.70 -2.07 11.15
C LYS A 13 -14.76 -0.62 10.67
N LEU A 14 -14.13 -0.33 9.53
CA LEU A 14 -14.19 1.01 8.92
C LEU A 14 -15.63 1.43 8.62
N GLY A 15 -16.44 0.53 8.04
CA GLY A 15 -17.84 0.82 7.72
C GLY A 15 -18.66 1.17 8.95
N TYR A 16 -18.47 0.44 10.05
CA TYR A 16 -19.10 0.74 11.33
C TYR A 16 -18.62 2.08 11.91
N GLN A 17 -17.30 2.27 12.02
CA GLN A 17 -16.67 3.44 12.62
C GLN A 17 -17.07 4.74 11.92
N TYR A 18 -17.06 4.75 10.59
CA TYR A 18 -17.32 5.96 9.80
C TYR A 18 -18.76 6.06 9.29
N LYS A 19 -19.65 5.14 9.69
CA LYS A 19 -21.02 5.01 9.17
C LYS A 19 -21.04 4.96 7.64
N ALA A 20 -20.13 4.18 7.08
CA ALA A 20 -19.88 4.11 5.65
C ALA A 20 -20.33 2.77 5.08
N ARG A 21 -21.03 2.80 3.94
CA ARG A 21 -21.45 1.60 3.23
C ARG A 21 -20.26 1.01 2.47
N VAL A 22 -19.95 -0.26 2.74
CA VAL A 22 -18.96 -1.01 1.95
C VAL A 22 -19.56 -1.31 0.58
N GLN A 23 -18.89 -0.89 -0.50
CA GLN A 23 -19.31 -1.22 -1.86
C GLN A 23 -18.82 -2.60 -2.26
N THR A 24 -19.49 -3.61 -1.71
CA THR A 24 -19.10 -5.02 -1.82
C THR A 24 -19.01 -5.51 -3.26
N ASP A 25 -19.78 -4.94 -4.18
CA ASP A 25 -19.70 -5.18 -5.63
C ASP A 25 -18.30 -4.89 -6.19
N LEU A 26 -17.71 -3.74 -5.84
CA LEU A 26 -16.36 -3.38 -6.30
C LEU A 26 -15.26 -4.25 -5.67
N PHE A 27 -15.46 -4.69 -4.43
CA PHE A 27 -14.58 -5.68 -3.81
C PHE A 27 -14.71 -7.04 -4.50
N GLU A 28 -15.93 -7.48 -4.83
CA GLU A 28 -16.17 -8.72 -5.59
C GLU A 28 -15.46 -8.68 -6.94
N ASP A 29 -15.58 -7.60 -7.70
CA ASP A 29 -14.89 -7.41 -8.98
C ASP A 29 -13.37 -7.47 -8.82
N LEU A 30 -12.82 -6.82 -7.80
CA LEU A 30 -11.38 -6.87 -7.50
C LEU A 30 -10.90 -8.30 -7.23
N PHE A 31 -11.56 -9.03 -6.33
CA PHE A 31 -11.13 -10.37 -5.95
C PHE A 31 -11.34 -11.40 -7.06
N ARG A 32 -12.43 -11.30 -7.83
CA ARG A 32 -12.66 -12.12 -9.03
C ARG A 32 -11.64 -11.81 -10.12
N GLY A 33 -11.36 -10.53 -10.36
CA GLY A 33 -10.34 -10.10 -11.30
C GLY A 33 -8.97 -10.69 -10.96
N ARG A 34 -8.59 -10.67 -9.66
CA ARG A 34 -7.35 -11.30 -9.20
C ARG A 34 -7.33 -12.81 -9.46
N LEU A 35 -8.42 -13.51 -9.14
CA LEU A 35 -8.55 -14.95 -9.39
C LEU A 35 -8.45 -15.31 -10.88
N SER A 36 -8.92 -14.42 -11.75
CA SER A 36 -8.86 -14.53 -13.22
C SER A 36 -7.54 -14.04 -13.82
N GLY A 37 -6.56 -13.63 -12.99
CA GLY A 37 -5.22 -13.29 -13.45
C GLY A 37 -4.95 -11.81 -13.70
N SER A 38 -5.74 -10.88 -13.13
CA SER A 38 -5.47 -9.43 -13.26
C SER A 38 -4.12 -8.98 -12.66
N GLY A 39 -3.51 -9.80 -11.82
CA GLY A 39 -2.27 -9.45 -11.12
C GLY A 39 -2.45 -8.44 -9.97
N ALA A 40 -3.69 -8.16 -9.56
CA ALA A 40 -3.97 -7.26 -8.44
C ALA A 40 -3.25 -7.73 -7.15
N LYS A 41 -2.57 -6.79 -6.49
CA LYS A 41 -1.85 -7.04 -5.24
C LYS A 41 -2.73 -6.58 -4.07
N ILE A 42 -3.31 -7.53 -3.35
CA ILE A 42 -4.25 -7.25 -2.25
C ILE A 42 -3.62 -7.76 -0.94
N PRO A 43 -3.51 -6.92 0.10
CA PRO A 43 -2.96 -7.35 1.39
C PRO A 43 -3.86 -8.36 2.11
N ARG A 44 -3.25 -9.28 2.88
CA ARG A 44 -3.99 -10.30 3.65
C ARG A 44 -4.95 -9.68 4.67
N ALA A 45 -4.62 -8.53 5.25
CA ALA A 45 -5.51 -7.85 6.19
C ALA A 45 -6.85 -7.42 5.54
N MET A 46 -6.84 -7.04 4.25
CA MET A 46 -8.08 -6.74 3.52
C MET A 46 -8.89 -8.01 3.25
N GLU A 47 -8.22 -9.10 2.85
CA GLU A 47 -8.86 -10.41 2.65
C GLU A 47 -9.60 -10.89 3.89
N GLN A 48 -8.98 -10.71 5.07
CA GLN A 48 -9.51 -11.21 6.34
C GLN A 48 -10.90 -10.66 6.66
N SER A 49 -11.19 -9.40 6.26
CA SER A 49 -12.51 -8.77 6.40
C SER A 49 -13.67 -9.60 5.83
N PHE A 50 -13.38 -10.38 4.78
CA PHE A 50 -14.36 -11.21 4.09
C PHE A 50 -14.25 -12.70 4.46
N LEU A 51 -13.14 -13.12 5.07
CA LEU A 51 -12.95 -14.50 5.52
C LEU A 51 -13.57 -14.77 6.90
N ASP A 52 -13.47 -13.83 7.84
CA ASP A 52 -13.88 -14.03 9.23
C ASP A 52 -15.38 -14.28 9.41
N SER A 53 -16.21 -13.54 8.69
CA SER A 53 -17.67 -13.55 8.90
C SER A 53 -18.45 -13.06 7.68
N PRO A 54 -18.42 -13.75 6.52
CA PRO A 54 -19.21 -13.35 5.36
C PRO A 54 -20.71 -13.52 5.64
N THR A 55 -21.47 -12.42 5.59
CA THR A 55 -22.90 -12.41 5.97
C THR A 55 -23.85 -12.29 4.78
N SER A 56 -23.36 -11.83 3.63
CA SER A 56 -24.16 -11.63 2.42
C SER A 56 -23.68 -12.49 1.26
N ALA A 57 -24.54 -12.72 0.26
CA ALA A 57 -24.16 -13.50 -0.93
C ALA A 57 -22.93 -12.93 -1.68
N PRO A 58 -22.79 -11.60 -1.88
CA PRO A 58 -21.55 -11.03 -2.42
C PRO A 58 -20.32 -11.31 -1.55
N GLU A 59 -20.41 -11.17 -0.22
CA GLU A 59 -19.29 -11.48 0.67
C GLU A 59 -18.89 -12.95 0.63
N MET A 60 -19.85 -13.87 0.53
CA MET A 60 -19.58 -15.30 0.36
C MET A 60 -18.83 -15.58 -0.94
N ARG A 61 -19.17 -14.89 -2.05
CA ARG A 61 -18.46 -15.01 -3.33
C ARG A 61 -17.05 -14.42 -3.27
N ILE A 62 -16.85 -13.32 -2.55
CA ILE A 62 -15.51 -12.77 -2.26
C ILE A 62 -14.68 -13.79 -1.48
N ALA A 63 -15.22 -14.33 -0.38
CA ALA A 63 -14.54 -15.33 0.45
C ALA A 63 -14.16 -16.58 -0.36
N GLN A 64 -15.05 -17.04 -1.23
CA GLN A 64 -14.77 -18.13 -2.16
C GLN A 64 -13.62 -17.79 -3.11
N ALA A 65 -13.65 -16.62 -3.76
CA ALA A 65 -12.60 -16.18 -4.67
C ALA A 65 -11.23 -16.08 -3.98
N ILE A 66 -11.18 -15.58 -2.74
CA ILE A 66 -9.97 -15.55 -1.92
C ILE A 66 -9.46 -16.97 -1.66
N ARG A 67 -10.31 -17.88 -1.18
CA ARG A 67 -9.93 -19.29 -0.89
C ARG A 67 -9.47 -20.04 -2.14
N GLU A 68 -10.07 -19.79 -3.29
CA GLU A 68 -9.64 -20.37 -4.57
C GLU A 68 -8.30 -19.81 -5.02
N PHE A 69 -8.09 -18.50 -4.90
CA PHE A 69 -6.82 -17.86 -5.24
C PHE A 69 -5.68 -18.40 -4.34
N ARG A 70 -5.88 -18.45 -3.02
CA ARG A 70 -4.90 -19.00 -2.07
C ARG A 70 -4.57 -20.47 -2.38
N ARG A 71 -5.57 -21.29 -2.75
CA ARG A 71 -5.34 -22.68 -3.18
C ARG A 71 -4.45 -22.75 -4.43
N LYS A 72 -4.72 -21.91 -5.45
CA LYS A 72 -3.87 -21.83 -6.65
C LYS A 72 -2.44 -21.40 -6.31
N GLU A 73 -2.27 -20.39 -5.46
CA GLU A 73 -0.95 -19.95 -5.01
C GLU A 73 -0.19 -21.04 -4.25
N LEU A 74 -0.87 -21.75 -3.35
CA LEU A 74 -0.27 -22.85 -2.59
C LEU A 74 0.24 -23.95 -3.53
N THR A 75 -0.59 -24.39 -4.50
CA THR A 75 -0.17 -25.38 -5.50
C THR A 75 1.05 -24.90 -6.29
N GLN A 76 1.07 -23.65 -6.75
CA GLN A 76 2.20 -23.10 -7.50
C GLN A 76 3.49 -23.03 -6.65
N LEU A 77 3.38 -22.69 -5.37
CA LEU A 77 4.53 -22.65 -4.45
C LEU A 77 5.07 -24.06 -4.19
N GLN A 78 4.20 -25.05 -3.99
CA GLN A 78 4.57 -26.46 -3.82
C GLN A 78 5.26 -27.01 -5.08
N GLU A 79 4.77 -26.68 -6.27
CA GLU A 79 5.41 -27.04 -7.55
C GLU A 79 6.81 -26.39 -7.69
N GLU A 80 6.96 -25.10 -7.34
CA GLU A 80 8.26 -24.43 -7.36
C GLU A 80 9.23 -25.07 -6.35
N ILE A 81 8.77 -25.45 -5.15
CA ILE A 81 9.60 -26.19 -4.18
C ILE A 81 10.08 -27.51 -4.80
N GLY A 82 9.19 -28.34 -5.36
CA GLY A 82 9.57 -29.60 -6.00
C GLY A 82 10.61 -29.42 -7.12
N LYS A 83 10.42 -28.39 -7.95
CA LYS A 83 11.37 -28.02 -9.01
C LYS A 83 12.72 -27.58 -8.46
N GLN A 84 12.75 -26.76 -7.42
CA GLN A 84 14.01 -26.28 -6.84
C GLN A 84 14.73 -27.37 -6.03
N THR A 85 14.01 -28.26 -5.36
CA THR A 85 14.59 -29.43 -4.67
C THR A 85 15.28 -30.36 -5.67
N THR A 86 14.65 -30.61 -6.83
CA THR A 86 15.29 -31.39 -7.92
C THR A 86 16.57 -30.70 -8.42
N ARG A 87 16.53 -29.38 -8.63
CA ARG A 87 17.70 -28.60 -9.06
C ARG A 87 18.82 -28.59 -8.02
N LEU A 88 18.46 -28.52 -6.74
CA LEU A 88 19.38 -28.56 -5.61
C LEU A 88 20.15 -29.88 -5.58
N GLY A 89 19.45 -31.02 -5.63
CA GLY A 89 20.10 -32.34 -5.64
C GLY A 89 21.03 -32.55 -6.84
N ALA A 90 20.66 -32.04 -8.02
CA ALA A 90 21.53 -32.08 -9.20
C ALA A 90 22.79 -31.22 -9.02
N ALA A 91 22.66 -30.02 -8.42
CA ALA A 91 23.78 -29.15 -8.11
C ALA A 91 24.73 -29.79 -7.09
N GLU A 92 24.19 -30.41 -6.04
CA GLU A 92 24.96 -31.10 -4.99
C GLU A 92 25.72 -32.30 -5.55
N LYS A 93 25.09 -33.12 -6.39
CA LYS A 93 25.77 -34.22 -7.09
C LYS A 93 26.93 -33.73 -7.96
N ASN A 94 26.72 -32.64 -8.70
CA ASN A 94 27.77 -32.04 -9.51
C ASN A 94 28.94 -31.54 -8.65
N LEU A 95 28.66 -30.93 -7.49
CA LEU A 95 29.69 -30.46 -6.56
C LEU A 95 30.54 -31.60 -5.98
N LEU A 96 29.94 -32.77 -5.74
CA LEU A 96 30.68 -33.97 -5.30
C LEU A 96 31.63 -34.50 -6.38
N THR A 97 31.25 -34.40 -7.66
CA THR A 97 32.12 -34.84 -8.76
C THR A 97 33.20 -33.80 -9.09
N LYS A 98 32.81 -32.52 -9.18
CA LYS A 98 33.70 -31.40 -9.46
C LYS A 98 33.10 -30.10 -8.96
N VAL A 99 33.83 -29.41 -8.10
CA VAL A 99 33.45 -28.08 -7.63
C VAL A 99 33.48 -27.09 -8.80
N THR A 100 32.33 -26.55 -9.18
CA THR A 100 32.20 -25.52 -10.22
C THR A 100 31.43 -24.31 -9.71
N LYS A 101 31.73 -23.13 -10.25
CA LYS A 101 31.00 -21.88 -9.94
C LYS A 101 29.50 -22.02 -10.24
N LYS A 102 29.17 -22.66 -11.37
CA LYS A 102 27.78 -22.91 -11.77
C LYS A 102 27.03 -23.75 -10.74
N ALA A 103 27.60 -24.88 -10.31
CA ALA A 103 26.93 -25.76 -9.35
C ALA A 103 26.78 -25.10 -7.96
N ARG A 104 27.77 -24.30 -7.52
CA ARG A 104 27.63 -23.50 -6.28
C ARG A 104 26.51 -22.47 -6.37
N GLU A 105 26.42 -21.79 -7.50
CA GLU A 105 25.39 -20.77 -7.70
C GLU A 105 23.99 -21.39 -7.84
N ASP A 106 23.88 -22.51 -8.55
CA ASP A 106 22.63 -23.26 -8.66
C ASP A 106 22.15 -23.74 -7.28
N GLN A 107 23.04 -24.28 -6.43
CA GLN A 107 22.74 -24.65 -5.04
C GLN A 107 22.22 -23.45 -4.24
N ARG A 108 22.94 -22.32 -4.27
CA ARG A 108 22.59 -21.09 -3.55
C ARG A 108 21.22 -20.54 -3.96
N ILE A 109 20.95 -20.49 -5.28
CA ILE A 109 19.68 -20.00 -5.82
C ILE A 109 18.54 -20.93 -5.41
N SER A 110 18.71 -22.25 -5.53
CA SER A 110 17.65 -23.20 -5.18
C SER A 110 17.33 -23.16 -3.69
N LEU A 111 18.33 -23.13 -2.80
CA LEU A 111 18.11 -22.97 -1.36
C LEU A 111 17.35 -21.67 -1.03
N SER A 112 17.75 -20.55 -1.64
CA SER A 112 17.07 -19.26 -1.45
C SER A 112 15.61 -19.31 -1.91
N LYS A 113 15.34 -19.91 -3.08
CA LYS A 113 13.98 -20.02 -3.61
C LYS A 113 13.09 -20.96 -2.79
N ILE A 114 13.62 -22.08 -2.31
CA ILE A 114 12.90 -23.01 -1.42
C ILE A 114 12.52 -22.26 -0.14
N LYS A 115 13.49 -21.63 0.53
CA LYS A 115 13.23 -20.84 1.74
C LYS A 115 12.16 -19.77 1.53
N ASN A 116 12.22 -19.06 0.40
CA ASN A 116 11.23 -18.02 0.08
C ASN A 116 9.84 -18.60 -0.22
N ALA A 117 9.75 -19.76 -0.87
CA ALA A 117 8.49 -20.43 -1.14
C ALA A 117 7.87 -20.97 0.16
N ASP A 118 8.67 -21.61 1.01
CA ASP A 118 8.24 -22.10 2.33
C ASP A 118 7.72 -20.95 3.21
N ALA A 119 8.44 -19.83 3.28
CA ALA A 119 7.98 -18.66 4.03
C ALA A 119 6.64 -18.09 3.52
N LYS A 120 6.41 -18.14 2.20
CA LYS A 120 5.11 -17.74 1.61
C LYS A 120 4.00 -18.73 1.95
N ILE A 121 4.27 -20.04 1.92
CA ILE A 121 3.31 -21.08 2.32
C ILE A 121 2.93 -20.88 3.78
N GLN A 122 3.91 -20.77 4.69
CA GLN A 122 3.68 -20.51 6.11
C GLN A 122 2.84 -19.25 6.33
N ARG A 123 3.12 -18.17 5.58
CA ARG A 123 2.32 -16.94 5.64
C ARG A 123 0.89 -17.13 5.14
N LEU A 124 0.66 -17.92 4.08
CA LEU A 124 -0.67 -18.18 3.54
C LEU A 124 -1.52 -19.06 4.47
N GLU A 125 -0.89 -20.02 5.13
CA GLU A 125 -1.52 -20.97 6.05
C GLU A 125 -1.73 -20.41 7.46
N ASN A 126 -0.94 -19.42 7.88
CA ASN A 126 -1.13 -18.76 9.16
C ASN A 126 -2.52 -18.09 9.21
N GLU A 127 -3.27 -18.31 10.28
CA GLU A 127 -4.57 -17.66 10.48
C GLU A 127 -4.41 -16.26 11.08
N GLU A 128 -3.35 -16.05 11.87
CA GLU A 128 -3.09 -14.77 12.51
C GLU A 128 -2.47 -13.76 11.53
N LEU A 129 -2.96 -12.51 11.59
CA LEU A 129 -2.40 -11.40 10.84
C LEU A 129 -1.21 -10.80 11.61
N SER A 130 -0.13 -10.56 10.88
CA SER A 130 0.98 -9.73 11.33
C SER A 130 0.79 -8.27 10.89
N GLU A 131 1.53 -7.32 11.47
CA GLU A 131 1.55 -5.94 10.98
C GLU A 131 1.92 -5.86 9.49
N SER A 132 2.82 -6.75 9.04
CA SER A 132 3.24 -6.81 7.63
C SER A 132 2.11 -7.19 6.67
N ASP A 133 1.01 -7.78 7.17
CA ASP A 133 -0.20 -8.07 6.38
C ASP A 133 -1.08 -6.84 6.17
N SER A 134 -0.88 -5.80 6.98
CA SER A 134 -1.59 -4.52 6.94
C SER A 134 -0.75 -3.39 6.32
N ARG A 135 0.56 -3.59 6.15
CA ARG A 135 1.47 -2.63 5.49
C ARG A 135 1.25 -2.63 3.98
N ILE A 136 1.01 -1.46 3.39
CA ILE A 136 0.88 -1.29 1.94
C ILE A 136 2.11 -0.60 1.36
N PHE A 137 2.40 -0.92 0.10
CA PHE A 137 3.42 -0.28 -0.75
C PHE A 137 2.77 0.20 -2.05
N PRO A 138 3.42 1.12 -2.79
CA PRO A 138 2.91 1.54 -4.08
C PRO A 138 2.56 0.36 -5.01
N GLY A 139 1.37 0.41 -5.59
CA GLY A 139 0.78 -0.63 -6.44
C GLY A 139 -0.07 -1.68 -5.71
N LEU A 140 -0.12 -1.69 -4.37
CA LEU A 140 -1.06 -2.52 -3.60
C LEU A 140 -2.44 -1.86 -3.51
N TYR A 141 -3.49 -2.66 -3.31
CA TYR A 141 -4.83 -2.16 -3.04
C TYR A 141 -5.02 -1.82 -1.55
N ALA A 142 -5.76 -0.77 -1.27
CA ALA A 142 -6.16 -0.32 0.06
C ALA A 142 -7.63 0.16 0.04
N PRO A 143 -8.35 0.11 1.16
CA PRO A 143 -9.67 0.70 1.24
C PRO A 143 -9.56 2.22 1.41
N LEU A 144 -10.37 2.96 0.66
CA LEU A 144 -10.57 4.39 0.90
C LEU A 144 -12.00 4.66 1.35
N LEU A 145 -12.11 5.55 2.33
CA LEU A 145 -13.36 6.21 2.70
C LEU A 145 -13.60 7.41 1.78
N LEU A 146 -14.80 7.56 1.26
CA LEU A 146 -15.19 8.64 0.35
C LEU A 146 -16.64 9.06 0.58
N ASP A 147 -17.00 10.24 0.07
CA ASP A 147 -18.40 10.63 -0.14
C ASP A 147 -18.82 10.24 -1.57
N SER A 148 -19.96 9.57 -1.69
CA SER A 148 -20.61 9.27 -2.95
C SER A 148 -22.06 9.75 -2.86
N ASP A 149 -22.35 10.89 -3.47
CA ASP A 149 -23.68 11.50 -3.52
C ASP A 149 -24.30 11.73 -2.11
N GLY A 150 -23.48 12.17 -1.16
CA GLY A 150 -23.90 12.43 0.22
C GLY A 150 -23.95 11.20 1.13
N GLU A 151 -23.57 10.03 0.61
CA GLU A 151 -23.39 8.81 1.40
C GLU A 151 -21.90 8.51 1.56
N ARG A 152 -21.44 8.26 2.79
CA ARG A 152 -20.09 7.74 3.00
C ARG A 152 -20.00 6.31 2.51
N VAL A 153 -18.99 6.00 1.71
CA VAL A 153 -18.75 4.68 1.16
C VAL A 153 -17.30 4.25 1.31
N ILE A 154 -17.06 2.94 1.29
CA ILE A 154 -15.72 2.36 1.25
C ILE A 154 -15.55 1.59 -0.06
N ARG A 155 -14.47 1.89 -0.79
CA ARG A 155 -14.11 1.22 -2.05
C ARG A 155 -12.65 0.78 -2.04
N PRO A 156 -12.29 -0.26 -2.80
CA PRO A 156 -10.89 -0.62 -3.00
C PRO A 156 -10.23 0.28 -4.06
N PHE A 157 -9.05 0.81 -3.75
CA PHE A 157 -8.24 1.57 -4.70
C PHE A 157 -6.80 1.07 -4.71
N ARG A 158 -6.14 1.13 -5.88
CA ARG A 158 -4.70 0.87 -5.99
C ARG A 158 -3.90 2.10 -5.55
N TYR A 159 -2.99 1.94 -4.59
CA TYR A 159 -2.11 2.97 -4.09
C TYR A 159 -0.97 3.28 -5.08
N HIS A 160 -1.28 3.99 -6.16
CA HIS A 160 -0.34 4.56 -7.14
C HIS A 160 -1.21 5.23 -8.21
N LEU A 161 -1.46 6.53 -8.09
CA LEU A 161 -2.43 7.22 -8.93
C LEU A 161 -1.99 7.14 -10.40
N ARG A 162 -2.88 6.57 -11.22
CA ARG A 162 -2.83 6.64 -12.67
C ARG A 162 -3.94 7.58 -13.14
N PRO A 163 -3.61 8.74 -13.72
CA PRO A 163 -4.61 9.71 -14.14
C PRO A 163 -5.47 9.14 -15.26
N SER A 164 -6.71 9.60 -15.39
CA SER A 164 -7.62 9.11 -16.43
C SER A 164 -7.05 9.31 -17.83
N GLY A 165 -7.23 8.30 -18.70
CA GLY A 165 -6.70 8.27 -20.06
C GLY A 165 -5.20 7.97 -20.20
N GLN A 166 -4.44 7.87 -19.10
CA GLN A 166 -3.02 7.52 -19.17
C GLN A 166 -2.80 6.00 -19.26
N PRO A 167 -1.83 5.52 -20.06
CA PRO A 167 -1.53 4.10 -20.22
C PRO A 167 -0.73 3.54 -19.03
N ALA A 168 -0.60 2.21 -18.96
CA ALA A 168 0.20 1.56 -17.89
C ALA A 168 1.68 1.95 -17.84
N SER A 169 2.26 2.48 -18.91
CA SER A 169 3.63 3.00 -18.92
C SER A 169 3.80 4.28 -18.09
N PHE A 170 2.70 4.99 -17.78
CA PHE A 170 2.72 6.19 -16.96
C PHE A 170 3.31 5.91 -15.57
N ASP A 171 2.92 4.80 -14.93
CA ASP A 171 3.40 4.41 -13.60
C ASP A 171 4.91 4.22 -13.53
N ARG A 172 5.54 3.81 -14.64
CA ARG A 172 7.01 3.64 -14.72
C ARG A 172 7.72 4.96 -15.00
N LYS A 173 7.08 5.84 -15.76
CA LYS A 173 7.62 7.16 -16.09
C LYS A 173 7.54 8.11 -14.89
N PHE A 174 6.47 7.98 -14.10
CA PHE A 174 6.19 8.78 -12.91
C PHE A 174 5.95 7.85 -11.73
N ASP A 175 7.04 7.29 -11.22
CA ASP A 175 7.01 6.32 -10.13
C ASP A 175 6.52 6.92 -8.80
N GLY A 176 6.66 8.24 -8.59
CA GLY A 176 6.24 8.94 -7.38
C GLY A 176 4.74 9.30 -7.27
N THR A 177 3.87 8.85 -8.18
CA THR A 177 2.44 9.27 -8.19
C THR A 177 1.58 8.58 -7.12
N TYR A 178 2.19 8.03 -6.07
CA TYR A 178 1.51 7.56 -4.86
C TYR A 178 1.48 8.63 -3.75
N ASN A 179 2.31 9.68 -3.85
CA ASN A 179 2.33 10.81 -2.91
C ASN A 179 2.13 12.13 -3.67
N ALA A 180 1.02 12.82 -3.40
CA ALA A 180 0.76 14.16 -3.91
C ALA A 180 1.29 15.19 -2.90
N ARG A 181 2.30 15.95 -3.26
CA ARG A 181 2.76 17.06 -2.42
C ARG A 181 1.73 18.18 -2.46
N ARG A 182 1.35 18.71 -1.29
CA ARG A 182 0.42 19.84 -1.15
C ARG A 182 0.78 21.00 -2.09
N ASP A 183 2.05 21.40 -2.10
CA ASP A 183 2.59 22.48 -2.95
C ASP A 183 2.43 22.24 -4.46
N SER A 184 2.29 20.98 -4.88
CA SER A 184 2.25 20.58 -6.28
C SER A 184 0.83 20.32 -6.79
N LEU A 185 -0.19 20.35 -5.91
CA LEU A 185 -1.57 19.99 -6.22
C LEU A 185 -2.17 20.84 -7.35
N ALA A 186 -1.85 22.15 -7.35
CA ALA A 186 -2.34 23.10 -8.34
C ALA A 186 -1.47 23.14 -9.63
N GLU A 187 -0.25 22.61 -9.57
CA GLU A 187 0.75 22.74 -10.63
C GLU A 187 0.76 21.55 -11.60
N LYS A 188 0.75 20.32 -11.07
CA LYS A 188 0.84 19.11 -11.90
C LYS A 188 -0.52 18.77 -12.48
N PHE A 189 -0.57 18.59 -13.81
CA PHE A 189 -1.85 18.40 -14.52
C PHE A 189 -2.69 17.26 -13.96
N TRP A 190 -2.05 16.18 -13.51
CA TRP A 190 -2.74 15.01 -12.98
C TRP A 190 -3.23 15.16 -11.53
N TRP A 191 -2.64 16.05 -10.73
CA TRP A 191 -3.21 16.42 -9.44
C TRP A 191 -4.36 17.40 -9.64
N LYS A 192 -4.14 18.42 -10.48
CA LYS A 192 -5.15 19.43 -10.84
C LYS A 192 -6.41 18.83 -11.46
N SER A 193 -6.30 17.69 -12.16
CA SER A 193 -7.47 17.04 -12.77
C SER A 193 -8.43 16.46 -11.72
N VAL A 194 -7.94 16.10 -10.53
CA VAL A 194 -8.70 15.40 -9.47
C VAL A 194 -8.86 16.20 -8.17
N TYR A 195 -7.96 17.13 -7.89
CA TYR A 195 -8.02 17.98 -6.71
C TYR A 195 -9.25 18.90 -6.76
N GLY A 196 -10.01 18.92 -5.67
CA GLY A 196 -11.32 19.54 -5.55
C GLY A 196 -12.45 18.78 -6.23
N LYS A 197 -12.22 17.54 -6.69
CA LYS A 197 -13.23 16.71 -7.37
C LYS A 197 -13.35 15.34 -6.74
N ASN A 198 -12.23 14.61 -6.65
CA ASN A 198 -12.19 13.22 -6.24
C ASN A 198 -11.34 13.08 -4.98
N HIS A 199 -11.98 13.22 -3.82
CA HIS A 199 -11.32 13.15 -2.52
C HIS A 199 -11.68 11.86 -1.79
N GLY A 200 -10.69 11.26 -1.13
CA GLY A 200 -10.88 10.13 -0.24
C GLY A 200 -10.02 10.28 1.01
N VAL A 201 -10.20 9.38 1.97
CA VAL A 201 -9.37 9.28 3.17
C VAL A 201 -8.90 7.84 3.32
N MET A 202 -7.58 7.69 3.54
CA MET A 202 -6.97 6.43 3.96
C MET A 202 -6.74 6.50 5.47
N VAL A 203 -7.16 5.47 6.20
CA VAL A 203 -6.94 5.39 7.65
C VAL A 203 -5.69 4.57 7.91
N ILE A 204 -4.68 5.17 8.54
CA ILE A 204 -3.39 4.51 8.83
C ILE A 204 -3.05 4.59 10.31
N ARG A 205 -2.16 3.72 10.79
CA ARG A 205 -1.65 3.72 12.18
C ARG A 205 -0.22 4.22 12.28
N ALA A 206 0.57 3.96 11.26
CA ALA A 206 1.97 4.35 11.17
C ALA A 206 2.36 4.51 9.69
N PHE A 207 3.44 5.23 9.43
CA PHE A 207 4.07 5.27 8.11
C PHE A 207 5.56 4.96 8.22
N TYR A 208 6.16 4.60 7.09
CA TYR A 208 7.57 4.25 7.02
C TYR A 208 8.25 5.01 5.90
N GLU A 209 9.49 5.43 6.16
CA GLU A 209 10.32 6.15 5.22
C GLU A 209 11.67 5.47 5.04
N ASN A 210 12.18 5.57 3.83
CA ASN A 210 13.59 5.32 3.53
C ASN A 210 14.36 6.62 3.79
N VAL A 211 15.42 6.51 4.57
CA VAL A 211 16.31 7.61 4.94
C VAL A 211 17.74 7.19 4.64
N ALA A 212 18.56 8.10 4.11
CA ALA A 212 19.97 7.83 3.97
C ALA A 212 20.63 7.87 5.35
N LEU A 213 21.38 6.82 5.71
CA LEU A 213 21.95 6.69 7.06
C LEU A 213 22.77 7.92 7.49
N HIS A 214 23.55 8.48 6.58
CA HIS A 214 24.35 9.67 6.87
C HIS A 214 23.51 10.92 7.19
N ASP A 215 22.32 11.06 6.59
CA ASP A 215 21.38 12.15 6.91
C ASP A 215 20.83 11.98 8.32
N PHE A 216 20.46 10.74 8.69
CA PHE A 216 20.00 10.39 10.04
C PHE A 216 21.09 10.57 11.11
N GLU A 217 22.34 10.22 10.78
CA GLU A 217 23.52 10.39 11.65
C GLU A 217 24.06 11.83 11.66
N HIS A 218 23.46 12.74 10.89
CA HIS A 218 23.89 14.14 10.74
C HIS A 218 25.37 14.30 10.39
N ARG A 219 25.88 13.46 9.50
CA ARG A 219 27.28 13.50 9.06
C ARG A 219 27.40 13.49 7.54
N ALA A 220 28.52 14.01 7.05
CA ALA A 220 28.89 13.83 5.66
C ALA A 220 29.27 12.37 5.38
N LEU A 221 29.09 11.93 4.14
CA LEU A 221 29.70 10.70 3.65
C LEU A 221 31.22 10.84 3.64
N ALA A 222 31.92 9.80 4.07
CA ALA A 222 33.37 9.73 3.96
C ALA A 222 33.79 9.61 2.48
N PRO A 223 35.04 10.00 2.11
CA PRO A 223 35.53 9.81 0.76
C PRO A 223 35.43 8.35 0.30
N GLY A 224 34.63 8.11 -0.76
CA GLY A 224 34.39 6.77 -1.30
C GLY A 224 33.26 5.98 -0.61
N GLU A 225 32.57 6.56 0.38
CA GLU A 225 31.38 5.96 0.99
C GLU A 225 30.13 6.21 0.13
N SER A 226 29.36 5.15 -0.11
CA SER A 226 28.03 5.26 -0.72
C SER A 226 26.96 5.38 0.35
N ALA A 227 25.92 6.19 0.09
CA ALA A 227 24.78 6.29 0.99
C ALA A 227 24.14 4.90 1.23
N SER A 228 24.02 4.51 2.49
CA SER A 228 23.27 3.32 2.92
C SER A 228 21.85 3.71 3.31
N ASN A 229 20.93 2.76 3.16
CA ASN A 229 19.51 2.98 3.42
C ASN A 229 19.11 2.49 4.82
N LEU A 230 18.37 3.34 5.53
CA LEU A 230 17.72 3.08 6.80
C LEU A 230 16.21 3.13 6.60
N ILE A 231 15.46 2.18 7.18
CA ILE A 231 14.00 2.26 7.21
C ILE A 231 13.59 2.70 8.60
N LEU A 232 12.88 3.83 8.66
CA LEU A 232 12.28 4.34 9.90
C LEU A 232 10.77 4.10 9.88
N ARG A 233 10.25 3.62 11.00
CA ARG A 233 8.81 3.64 11.32
C ARG A 233 8.51 4.92 12.08
N PHE A 234 7.41 5.58 11.74
CA PHE A 234 6.90 6.77 12.43
C PHE A 234 5.51 6.47 12.99
N ASP A 235 5.39 6.53 14.32
CA ASP A 235 4.15 6.31 15.07
C ASP A 235 3.63 7.63 15.65
N PRO A 236 2.35 7.96 15.45
CA PRO A 236 1.75 9.16 15.99
C PRO A 236 1.58 9.05 17.51
N GLN A 237 2.19 9.95 18.27
CA GLN A 237 1.96 9.99 19.72
C GLN A 237 0.57 10.53 20.05
N GLY A 238 -0.17 9.77 20.86
CA GLY A 238 -1.50 10.16 21.33
C GLY A 238 -2.64 9.90 20.35
N LEU A 239 -2.39 9.24 19.23
CA LEU A 239 -3.41 8.82 18.27
C LEU A 239 -3.26 7.33 17.96
N ASP A 240 -4.37 6.60 17.95
CA ASP A 240 -4.38 5.20 17.49
C ASP A 240 -4.46 5.10 15.95
N GLU A 241 -5.08 6.11 15.32
CA GLU A 241 -5.40 6.13 13.89
C GLU A 241 -5.24 7.56 13.35
N MET A 242 -4.77 7.66 12.11
CA MET A 242 -4.59 8.91 11.36
C MET A 242 -5.48 8.90 10.13
N LEU A 243 -6.25 9.98 9.96
CA LEU A 243 -7.04 10.25 8.78
C LEU A 243 -6.17 10.94 7.73
N VAL A 244 -5.67 10.22 6.73
CA VAL A 244 -4.80 10.79 5.71
C VAL A 244 -5.62 11.18 4.48
N PRO A 245 -5.60 12.46 4.05
CA PRO A 245 -6.33 12.90 2.87
C PRO A 245 -5.69 12.30 1.60
N CYS A 246 -6.53 11.85 0.69
CA CYS A 246 -6.15 11.24 -0.58
C CYS A 246 -6.91 11.87 -1.74
N ILE A 247 -6.27 11.91 -2.90
CA ILE A 247 -6.93 12.18 -4.19
C ILE A 247 -6.91 10.92 -5.04
N PHE A 248 -7.97 10.71 -5.81
CA PHE A 248 -8.11 9.51 -6.64
C PHE A 248 -8.57 9.84 -8.05
N ASP A 249 -8.30 8.92 -8.97
CA ASP A 249 -8.85 8.95 -10.32
C ASP A 249 -9.34 7.56 -10.73
N ARG A 250 -10.26 7.56 -11.69
CA ARG A 250 -10.72 6.38 -12.39
C ARG A 250 -10.16 6.40 -13.81
N ASN A 251 -9.26 5.46 -14.06
CA ASN A 251 -8.64 5.28 -15.35
C ASN A 251 -9.37 4.18 -16.14
N HIS A 252 -9.73 4.48 -17.39
CA HIS A 252 -10.41 3.56 -18.31
C HIS A 252 -9.53 3.15 -19.51
N ALA A 253 -8.20 3.26 -19.37
CA ALA A 253 -7.28 2.90 -20.45
C ALA A 253 -7.12 1.38 -20.56
N ASP A 254 -6.67 0.91 -21.72
CA ASP A 254 -6.28 -0.49 -21.95
C ASP A 254 -7.40 -1.53 -21.66
N ASN A 255 -8.68 -1.14 -21.88
CA ASN A 255 -9.88 -1.96 -21.60
C ASN A 255 -10.01 -2.40 -20.13
N LEU A 256 -9.36 -1.70 -19.21
CA LEU A 256 -9.44 -1.96 -17.77
C LEU A 256 -9.96 -0.70 -17.07
N THR A 257 -10.84 -0.90 -16.10
CA THR A 257 -11.17 0.16 -15.14
C THR A 257 -10.26 0.03 -13.93
N LEU A 258 -9.47 1.07 -13.67
CA LEU A 258 -8.54 1.14 -12.55
C LEU A 258 -8.88 2.35 -11.69
N ASP A 259 -9.40 2.07 -10.51
CA ASP A 259 -9.53 3.04 -9.42
C ASP A 259 -8.18 3.10 -8.68
N SER A 260 -7.52 4.26 -8.72
CA SER A 260 -6.20 4.46 -8.11
C SER A 260 -6.07 5.81 -7.40
N PHE A 261 -5.18 5.88 -6.41
CA PHE A 261 -5.08 7.05 -5.54
C PHE A 261 -3.65 7.40 -5.15
N ALA A 262 -3.50 8.62 -4.65
CA ALA A 262 -2.32 9.14 -3.97
C ALA A 262 -2.73 9.76 -2.64
N LEU A 263 -1.90 9.60 -1.61
CA LEU A 263 -2.06 10.33 -0.35
C LEU A 263 -1.42 11.72 -0.46
N ILE A 264 -1.90 12.67 0.33
CA ILE A 264 -1.36 14.03 0.33
C ILE A 264 -0.33 14.18 1.45
N THR A 265 0.84 14.72 1.09
CA THR A 265 1.92 15.03 2.02
C THR A 265 2.16 16.53 2.10
N ASP A 266 2.64 16.98 3.24
CA ASP A 266 3.03 18.36 3.49
C ASP A 266 4.51 18.46 3.90
N GLU A 267 4.97 19.67 4.21
CA GLU A 267 6.25 19.91 4.87
C GLU A 267 6.44 18.97 6.07
N PRO A 268 7.68 18.52 6.33
CA PRO A 268 7.93 17.52 7.35
C PRO A 268 7.70 18.11 8.74
N ASN A 269 7.20 17.27 9.64
CA ASN A 269 7.23 17.59 11.07
C ASN A 269 8.71 17.73 11.54
N PRO A 270 9.00 18.55 12.57
CA PRO A 270 10.38 18.80 13.01
C PRO A 270 11.20 17.54 13.28
N GLU A 271 10.61 16.55 13.94
CA GLU A 271 11.23 15.27 14.26
C GLU A 271 11.42 14.36 13.03
N VAL A 272 10.55 14.46 12.04
CA VAL A 272 10.69 13.76 10.75
C VAL A 272 11.82 14.39 9.92
N ALA A 273 11.92 15.72 9.94
CA ALA A 273 13.02 16.47 9.32
C ALA A 273 14.36 16.16 10.00
N ALA A 274 14.38 16.14 11.34
CA ALA A 274 15.56 15.75 12.11
C ALA A 274 15.99 14.31 11.81
N ALA A 275 15.04 13.42 11.53
CA ALA A 275 15.35 12.07 11.08
C ALA A 275 15.84 11.99 9.62
N GLY A 276 16.13 13.10 8.95
CA GLY A 276 16.65 13.13 7.57
C GLY A 276 15.57 12.98 6.48
N HIS A 277 14.29 13.17 6.82
CA HIS A 277 13.20 12.99 5.89
C HIS A 277 12.43 14.29 5.59
N GLN A 278 11.98 14.46 4.34
CA GLN A 278 11.57 15.78 3.84
C GLN A 278 10.07 15.99 3.72
N ARG A 279 9.22 14.99 4.01
CA ARG A 279 7.75 15.11 3.89
C ARG A 279 7.03 14.26 4.92
N THR A 280 5.85 14.70 5.32
CA THR A 280 4.98 13.92 6.22
C THR A 280 3.58 13.81 5.63
N PRO A 281 2.90 12.65 5.73
CA PRO A 281 1.47 12.58 5.43
C PRO A 281 0.68 13.61 6.24
N ILE A 282 -0.28 14.28 5.61
CA ILE A 282 -1.20 15.14 6.37
C ILE A 282 -2.09 14.26 7.25
N VAL A 283 -2.26 14.64 8.51
CA VAL A 283 -3.27 14.04 9.40
C VAL A 283 -4.42 15.02 9.53
N LEU A 284 -5.61 14.63 9.06
CA LEU A 284 -6.82 15.44 9.22
C LEU A 284 -7.30 15.40 10.67
N ARG A 285 -7.83 16.53 11.15
CA ARG A 285 -8.77 16.50 12.28
C ARG A 285 -10.05 15.80 11.84
N GLU A 286 -10.66 15.02 12.73
CA GLU A 286 -11.89 14.29 12.43
C GLU A 286 -13.04 15.22 12.02
N GLU A 287 -13.11 16.42 12.61
CA GLU A 287 -14.09 17.46 12.26
C GLU A 287 -13.99 17.96 10.81
N TYR A 288 -12.84 17.78 10.15
CA TYR A 288 -12.65 18.14 8.75
C TYR A 288 -12.91 17.01 7.77
N LEU A 289 -13.31 15.82 8.25
CA LEU A 289 -13.57 14.67 7.39
C LEU A 289 -14.63 14.97 6.32
N ASP A 290 -15.81 15.47 6.72
CA ASP A 290 -16.88 15.79 5.76
C ASP A 290 -16.54 17.02 4.90
N LEU A 291 -15.81 17.98 5.47
CA LEU A 291 -15.33 19.14 4.70
C LEU A 291 -14.44 18.69 3.55
N TRP A 292 -13.53 17.75 3.80
CA TRP A 292 -12.61 17.17 2.83
C TRP A 292 -13.32 16.29 1.80
N LEU A 293 -14.17 15.35 2.23
CA LEU A 293 -14.78 14.36 1.35
C LEU A 293 -15.83 14.95 0.40
N GLN A 294 -16.64 15.89 0.87
CA GLN A 294 -17.74 16.46 0.07
C GLN A 294 -17.21 17.56 -0.83
N THR A 295 -16.93 17.23 -2.10
CA THR A 295 -16.28 18.16 -3.02
C THR A 295 -17.24 19.04 -3.85
N LYS A 296 -18.46 18.55 -4.05
CA LYS A 296 -19.44 19.15 -4.97
C LYS A 296 -19.78 20.59 -4.59
N GLY A 297 -19.49 21.52 -5.52
CA GLY A 297 -19.83 22.94 -5.37
C GLY A 297 -18.96 23.73 -4.38
N LYS A 298 -17.89 23.14 -3.84
CA LYS A 298 -16.99 23.83 -2.91
C LYS A 298 -15.78 24.46 -3.64
N PRO A 299 -15.35 25.67 -3.27
CA PRO A 299 -14.15 26.28 -3.82
C PRO A 299 -12.89 25.57 -3.30
N LEU A 300 -11.80 25.58 -4.09
CA LEU A 300 -10.53 24.96 -3.69
C LEU A 300 -9.97 25.54 -2.38
N SER A 301 -10.16 26.85 -2.15
CA SER A 301 -9.76 27.52 -0.91
C SER A 301 -10.38 26.92 0.35
N GLY A 302 -11.53 26.24 0.23
CA GLY A 302 -12.16 25.53 1.35
C GLY A 302 -11.33 24.34 1.84
N TYR A 303 -10.52 23.73 0.97
CA TYR A 303 -9.65 22.60 1.35
C TYR A 303 -8.30 23.05 1.89
N GLU A 304 -7.81 24.26 1.55
CA GLU A 304 -6.56 24.77 2.14
C GLU A 304 -6.67 24.89 3.66
N LYS A 305 -7.85 25.31 4.18
CA LYS A 305 -8.13 25.33 5.62
C LYS A 305 -7.93 23.95 6.28
N VAL A 306 -8.33 22.88 5.60
CA VAL A 306 -8.18 21.50 6.09
C VAL A 306 -6.70 21.13 6.28
N PHE A 307 -5.83 21.67 5.44
CA PHE A 307 -4.39 21.42 5.51
C PHE A 307 -3.66 22.37 6.46
N ASP A 308 -4.10 23.63 6.54
CA ASP A 308 -3.53 24.63 7.46
C ASP A 308 -3.84 24.31 8.92
N ASP A 309 -5.02 23.79 9.21
CA ASP A 309 -5.43 23.32 10.54
C ASP A 309 -5.45 21.79 10.63
N LYS A 310 -4.42 21.15 10.06
CA LYS A 310 -4.17 19.71 10.21
C LYS A 310 -3.98 19.34 11.69
N GLN A 311 -4.28 18.09 12.04
CA GLN A 311 -4.14 17.56 13.40
C GLN A 311 -2.67 17.69 13.87
N PRO A 312 -2.39 18.46 14.94
CA PRO A 312 -1.06 18.51 15.53
C PRO A 312 -0.69 17.11 16.02
N THR A 313 0.40 16.57 15.47
CA THR A 313 0.86 15.20 15.73
C THR A 313 2.37 15.23 15.89
N TYR A 314 2.89 14.57 16.92
CA TYR A 314 4.31 14.28 17.05
C TYR A 314 4.55 12.81 16.66
N PHE A 315 5.57 12.55 15.84
CA PHE A 315 5.90 11.22 15.36
C PHE A 315 7.13 10.64 16.06
N ALA A 316 6.90 9.73 17.01
CA ALA A 316 7.99 8.90 17.53
C ALA A 316 8.51 8.01 16.39
N HIS A 317 9.83 7.78 16.36
CA HIS A 317 10.41 6.94 15.32
C HIS A 317 11.39 5.91 15.86
N GLU A 318 11.42 4.77 15.18
CA GLU A 318 12.34 3.68 15.44
C GLU A 318 12.88 3.09 14.14
N GLN A 319 14.10 2.57 14.18
CA GLN A 319 14.67 1.79 13.09
C GLN A 319 13.98 0.44 13.01
N VAL A 320 13.57 0.05 11.80
CA VAL A 320 13.00 -1.27 11.54
C VAL A 320 13.84 -2.03 10.50
N ALA A 321 13.82 -3.36 10.60
CA ALA A 321 14.50 -4.27 9.70
C ALA A 321 13.68 -4.58 8.43
#